data_AF-A0A8S3D347-F1
#
_entry.id   AF-A0A8S3D347-F1
#
_cell.length_a   1.000
_cell.length_b   1.000
_cell.length_c   1.000
_cell.angle_alpha   90.00
_cell.angle_beta   90.00
_cell.angle_gamma   90.00
#
_symmetry.space_group_name_H-M   'P 1'
#
loop_
_entity.id
_entity.type
_entity.pdbx_description
1 polymer ?
#
loop_
_entity_poly.entity_id
_entity_poly.type
_entity_poly.pdbx_seq_one_letter_code
_entity_poly.pdbx_strand_id
1 'polypeptide(L)' 'ILGGAYGSPPTGALLIFRNLSSNEIEQLAKQDPYVLNGIVAKHSVEPYIAVAGDSLLSNDLIKI' A
#
# COMPACT_ATOMS: atom_id res chain seq x y z
N ILE A 1 -4.29 6.57 4.51
CA ILE A 1 -3.91 5.70 3.37
C ILE A 1 -2.51 6.14 2.98
N LEU A 2 -1.59 5.20 2.81
CA LEU A 2 -0.21 5.48 2.37
C LEU A 2 0.03 4.75 1.06
N GLY A 3 0.77 5.36 0.14
CA GLY A 3 1.06 4.74 -1.14
C GLY A 3 2.26 5.39 -1.82
N GLY A 4 3.00 4.60 -2.59
CA GLY A 4 4.14 5.11 -3.35
C GLY A 4 4.68 4.10 -4.35
N ALA A 5 5.19 4.61 -5.47
CA ALA A 5 5.99 3.85 -6.41
C ALA A 5 7.43 3.75 -5.90
N TYR A 6 8.10 2.64 -6.21
CA TYR A 6 9.51 2.43 -5.89
C TYR A 6 10.31 2.05 -7.15
N GLY A 7 11.60 2.37 -7.13
CA GLY A 7 12.51 2.24 -8.27
C GLY A 7 12.72 3.56 -9.05
N SER A 8 13.80 3.62 -9.83
CA SER A 8 14.10 4.71 -10.77
C SER A 8 14.80 4.13 -12.02
N PRO A 9 14.08 3.83 -13.12
CA PRO A 9 12.64 4.05 -13.31
C PRO A 9 11.76 3.15 -12.41
N PRO A 10 10.48 3.51 -12.17
CA PRO A 10 9.59 2.73 -11.31
C PRO A 10 9.45 1.27 -11.76
N THR A 11 9.53 0.35 -10.81
CA THR A 11 9.37 -1.09 -11.05
C THR A 11 8.16 -1.69 -10.33
N GLY A 12 7.53 -0.92 -9.44
CA GLY A 12 6.33 -1.34 -8.71
C GLY A 12 5.84 -0.24 -7.78
N ALA A 13 4.80 -0.57 -7.01
CA ALA A 13 4.21 0.31 -6.01
C ALA A 13 3.72 -0.49 -4.81
N LEU A 14 3.66 0.16 -3.66
CA LEU A 14 3.04 -0.35 -2.44
C LEU A 14 1.91 0.60 -2.04
N LEU A 15 0.74 0.04 -1.75
CA LEU A 15 -0.41 0.74 -1.20
C LEU A 15 -0.79 0.10 0.13
N ILE A 16 -0.94 0.91 1.18
CA ILE A 16 -1.32 0.48 2.52
C ILE A 16 -2.66 1.12 2.87
N PHE A 17 -3.63 0.25 3.13
CA PHE A 17 -4.99 0.61 3.51
C PHE A 17 -5.22 0.36 5.00
N ARG A 18 -6.12 1.15 5.61
CA ARG A 18 -6.61 0.95 6.97
C ARG A 18 -8.09 0.62 6.91
N ASN A 19 -8.54 -0.28 7.78
CA ASN A 19 -9.96 -0.65 7.93
C ASN A 19 -10.62 -1.18 6.65
N LEU A 20 -9.87 -1.86 5.79
CA LEU A 20 -10.41 -2.60 4.65
C LEU A 20 -10.03 -4.08 4.77
N SER A 21 -10.95 -4.96 4.41
CA SER A 21 -10.68 -6.39 4.25
C SER A 21 -9.86 -6.66 2.99
N SER A 22 -9.17 -7.80 2.95
CA SER A 22 -8.43 -8.21 1.76
C SER A 22 -9.33 -8.32 0.53
N ASN A 23 -10.59 -8.74 0.68
CA ASN A 23 -11.53 -8.84 -0.43
C ASN A 23 -11.89 -7.46 -1.01
N GLU A 24 -12.11 -6.45 -0.16
CA GLU A 24 -12.38 -5.08 -0.63
C GLU A 24 -11.17 -4.53 -1.41
N ILE A 25 -9.95 -4.79 -0.94
CA ILE A 25 -8.72 -4.37 -1.63
C ILE A 25 -8.55 -5.11 -2.97
N GLU A 26 -8.85 -6.41 -3.03
CA GLU A 26 -8.82 -7.17 -4.28
C GLU A 26 -9.83 -6.63 -5.32
N GLN A 27 -11.02 -6.21 -4.87
CA GLN A 27 -11.98 -5.57 -5.79
C GLN A 27 -11.49 -4.20 -6.29
N LEU A 28 -10.83 -3.42 -5.44
CA LEU A 28 -10.20 -2.17 -5.86
C LEU A 28 -9.09 -2.43 -6.89
N ALA A 29 -8.21 -3.41 -6.64
CA ALA A 29 -7.14 -3.77 -7.56
C ALA A 29 -7.69 -4.19 -8.94
N LYS A 30 -8.78 -4.95 -8.99
CA LYS A 30 -9.45 -5.35 -10.26
C LYS A 30 -10.03 -4.18 -11.05
N GLN A 31 -10.27 -3.03 -10.42
CA GLN A 31 -10.80 -1.82 -11.05
C GLN A 31 -9.71 -0.79 -11.35
N ASP A 32 -8.47 -1.04 -10.92
CA ASP A 32 -7.35 -0.12 -11.13
C ASP A 32 -7.00 -0.05 -12.63
N PRO A 33 -6.92 1.15 -13.23
CA PRO A 33 -6.53 1.32 -14.62
C PRO A 33 -5.19 0.69 -14.96
N TYR A 34 -4.23 0.65 -14.04
CA TYR A 34 -2.93 0.01 -14.28
C TYR A 34 -3.02 -1.51 -14.32
N VAL A 35 -3.96 -2.11 -13.59
CA VAL A 35 -4.25 -3.55 -13.66
C VAL A 35 -5.05 -3.84 -14.94
N LEU A 36 -6.12 -3.08 -15.20
CA LEU A 36 -6.98 -3.27 -16.37
C LEU A 36 -6.22 -3.10 -17.70
N ASN A 37 -5.27 -2.17 -17.77
CA ASN A 37 -4.46 -1.94 -18.95
C ASN A 37 -3.18 -2.80 -19.00
N GLY A 38 -3.02 -3.76 -18.08
CA GLY A 38 -1.89 -4.70 -18.07
C GLY A 38 -0.52 -4.09 -17.75
N ILE A 39 -0.49 -2.87 -17.20
CA ILE A 39 0.75 -2.21 -16.75
C ILE A 39 1.28 -2.89 -15.49
N VAL A 40 0.38 -3.29 -14.59
CA VAL A 40 0.72 -4.12 -13.42
C VAL A 40 0.75 -5.58 -13.85
N ALA A 41 1.96 -6.15 -13.89
CA ALA A 41 2.13 -7.56 -14.27
C ALA A 41 1.58 -8.55 -13.22
N LYS A 42 1.63 -8.17 -11.94
CA LYS A 42 1.08 -8.93 -10.81
C LYS A 42 0.84 -8.03 -9.60
N HIS A 43 -0.14 -8.37 -8.77
CA HIS A 43 -0.35 -7.77 -7.45
C HIS A 43 -0.67 -8.86 -6.42
N SER A 44 -0.56 -8.53 -5.14
CA SER A 44 -0.94 -9.38 -4.02
C SER A 44 -1.44 -8.52 -2.86
N VAL A 45 -2.35 -9.06 -2.07
CA VAL A 45 -2.90 -8.38 -0.89
C VAL A 45 -2.51 -9.15 0.36
N GLU A 46 -1.76 -8.48 1.25
CA GLU A 46 -1.20 -9.09 2.46
C GLU A 46 -1.47 -8.22 3.70
N PRO A 47 -1.65 -8.80 4.89
CA PRO A 47 -1.70 -8.04 6.13
C PRO A 47 -0.40 -7.25 6.34
N TYR A 48 -0.54 -5.96 6.70
CA TYR A 48 0.60 -5.08 6.96
C TYR A 48 0.61 -4.62 8.42
N ILE A 49 1.66 -4.98 9.16
CA ILE A 49 1.87 -4.54 10.54
C ILE A 49 2.82 -3.34 10.53
N ALA A 50 2.29 -2.14 10.74
CA ALA A 50 3.10 -0.94 10.86
C ALA A 50 3.76 -0.90 12.24
N VAL A 51 5.09 -0.93 12.29
CA VAL A 51 5.90 -0.81 13.54
C VAL A 51 6.45 0.60 13.75
N ALA A 52 6.54 1.37 12.67
CA ALA A 52 6.90 2.77 12.66
C ALA A 52 6.10 3.45 11.54
N GLY A 53 5.73 4.71 11.77
CA GLY A 53 4.88 5.45 10.85
C GLY A 53 3.42 5.49 11.30
N ASP A 54 3.09 6.54 12.02
CA ASP A 54 1.85 7.33 11.95
C ASP A 54 2.13 8.60 12.76
N SER A 55 2.91 9.52 12.19
CA SER A 55 3.14 10.81 12.83
C SER A 55 1.90 11.69 12.62
N LEU A 56 0.86 11.41 13.39
CA LEU A 56 -0.20 12.37 13.65
C LEU A 56 -0.22 12.81 15.12
N LEU A 57 0.72 12.35 15.96
CA LEU A 57 0.84 12.81 17.35
C LEU A 57 2.26 13.32 17.66
N SER A 58 2.30 14.49 18.28
CA SER A 58 3.44 15.41 18.46
C SER A 58 4.61 14.92 19.34
N ASN A 59 4.67 13.66 19.79
CA ASN A 59 5.60 13.24 20.85
C ASN A 59 6.15 11.80 20.71
N ASP A 60 6.59 11.40 19.52
CA ASP A 60 7.16 10.06 19.33
C ASP A 60 8.62 9.96 19.82
N LEU A 61 8.76 9.74 21.14
CA LEU A 61 9.93 9.04 21.69
C LEU A 61 9.81 7.56 21.35
N ILE A 62 10.41 7.14 20.24
CA ILE A 62 10.72 5.72 20.03
C ILE A 62 11.86 5.38 20.99
N LYS A 63 11.54 4.71 22.11
CA LYS A 63 12.55 4.01 22.92
C LYS A 63 12.55 2.54 22.49
N ILE A 64 13.65 2.13 21.86
CA ILE A 64 14.02 0.72 21.68
C ILE A 64 14.61 0.23 22.99
#